data_AF-A0A1Q5N8D9-F1
#
_entry.id   AF-A0A1Q5N8D9-F1
#
_cell.length_a   1.000
_cell.length_b   1.000
_cell.length_c   1.000
_cell.angle_alpha   90.00
_cell.angle_beta   90.00
_cell.angle_gamma   90.00
#
_symmetry.space_group_name_H-M   'P 1'
#
loop_
_entity.id
_entity.type
_entity.pdbx_description
1 polymer ?
#
loop_
_entity_poly.entity_id
_entity_poly.type
_entity_poly.pdbx_seq_one_letter_code
_entity_poly.pdbx_strand_id
1 'polypeptide(L)'
;MDRSRQAVGAGPDGGGGVIELVSADRCIACDKCVEVCPTDVFERGPGGIPLLVRQEDCQTCFLCEANCPADALFVSPLTRPLPEDPAVRDEAGLVGRGLLGSYRREIGWGEGRTPGALRAVGPSLAPAGPPITS
;
A
#
# COMPACT_ATOMS: atom_id res chain seq x y z
N MET A 1 1.78 8.05 -26.18
CA MET A 1 1.69 6.74 -25.50
C MET A 1 3.02 6.44 -24.80
N ASP A 2 3.37 7.22 -23.78
CA ASP A 2 4.37 6.81 -22.79
C ASP A 2 3.81 7.25 -21.43
N ARG A 3 3.02 6.37 -20.81
CA ARG A 3 2.44 6.56 -19.48
C ARG A 3 3.33 5.96 -18.39
N SER A 4 4.53 5.48 -18.75
CA SER A 4 5.42 4.69 -17.90
C SER A 4 6.35 5.55 -17.02
N ARG A 5 6.12 6.87 -16.92
CA ARG A 5 6.95 7.79 -16.14
C ARG A 5 6.15 8.86 -15.39
N GLN A 6 5.03 8.50 -14.74
CA GLN A 6 4.55 9.36 -13.66
C GLN A 6 5.48 9.12 -12.46
N ALA A 7 6.53 9.94 -12.41
CA ALA A 7 7.49 9.99 -11.33
C ALA A 7 6.75 10.10 -10.00
N VAL A 8 7.08 9.20 -9.09
CA VAL A 8 7.07 9.51 -7.66
C VAL A 8 7.73 10.89 -7.52
N GLY A 9 6.98 11.88 -7.04
CA GLY A 9 7.51 13.22 -6.86
C GLY A 9 8.60 13.15 -5.79
N ALA A 10 9.86 13.14 -6.22
CA ALA A 10 10.97 13.35 -5.30
C ALA A 10 10.86 14.80 -4.82
N GLY A 11 10.36 14.98 -3.59
CA GLY A 11 10.46 16.26 -2.90
C GLY A 11 11.92 16.73 -2.85
N PRO A 12 12.18 18.04 -2.81
CA PRO A 12 13.54 18.61 -2.85
C PRO A 12 14.38 18.27 -1.60
N ASP A 13 13.74 17.75 -0.55
CA ASP A 13 14.37 17.42 0.72
C ASP A 13 14.28 15.90 0.91
N GLY A 14 15.36 15.17 0.62
CA GLY A 14 15.44 13.70 0.64
C GLY A 14 15.24 13.06 2.01
N GLY A 15 14.05 13.19 2.60
CA GLY A 15 13.66 12.55 3.85
C GLY A 15 12.15 12.34 3.89
N GLY A 16 11.72 11.08 3.93
CA GLY A 16 10.68 10.73 4.90
C GLY A 16 9.57 9.74 4.60
N GLY A 17 9.40 9.02 3.49
CA GLY A 17 8.49 7.85 3.56
C GLY A 17 8.35 6.97 2.34
N VAL A 18 7.71 5.83 2.52
CA VAL A 18 8.10 4.58 1.84
C VAL A 18 7.01 3.92 1.01
N ILE A 19 6.12 4.73 0.45
CA ILE A 19 5.30 4.27 -0.65
C ILE A 19 6.11 4.50 -1.92
N GLU A 20 6.74 3.44 -2.44
CA GLU A 20 7.72 3.56 -3.54
C GLU A 20 7.07 3.51 -4.92
N LEU A 21 5.84 3.01 -5.03
CA LEU A 21 5.15 2.91 -6.31
C LEU A 21 3.61 2.95 -6.19
N VAL A 22 3.01 3.74 -7.07
CA VAL A 22 1.60 3.63 -7.48
C VAL A 22 1.56 3.25 -8.95
N SER A 23 1.02 2.08 -9.27
CA SER A 23 0.80 1.64 -10.65
C SER A 23 -0.39 2.39 -11.25
N ALA A 24 -0.10 3.30 -12.18
CA ALA A 24 -1.15 4.00 -12.93
C ALA A 24 -1.94 3.06 -13.85
N ASP A 25 -1.32 1.96 -14.30
CA ASP A 25 -1.96 0.99 -15.19
C ASP A 25 -2.94 0.07 -14.45
N ARG A 26 -2.68 -0.24 -13.17
CA ARG A 26 -3.57 -1.05 -12.32
C ARG A 26 -4.60 -0.22 -11.58
N CYS A 27 -4.31 1.04 -11.28
CA CYS A 27 -5.17 1.87 -10.46
C CYS A 27 -6.55 2.07 -11.12
N ILE A 28 -7.60 1.80 -10.36
CA ILE A 28 -8.99 1.96 -10.80
C ILE A 28 -9.65 3.24 -10.25
N ALA A 29 -8.86 4.20 -9.76
CA ALA A 29 -9.32 5.49 -9.25
C ALA A 29 -10.44 5.41 -8.18
N CYS A 30 -10.33 4.43 -7.27
CA CYS A 30 -11.34 4.17 -6.24
C CYS A 30 -11.14 4.94 -4.92
N ASP A 31 -10.09 5.75 -4.83
CA ASP A 31 -9.76 6.63 -3.69
C ASP A 31 -9.57 5.96 -2.30
N LYS A 32 -9.73 4.64 -2.16
CA LYS A 32 -9.50 3.91 -0.89
C LYS A 32 -8.15 4.20 -0.23
N CYS A 33 -7.08 4.34 -1.02
CA CYS A 33 -5.76 4.67 -0.47
C CYS A 33 -5.70 6.06 0.18
N VAL A 34 -6.50 7.01 -0.32
CA VAL A 34 -6.68 8.35 0.27
C VAL A 34 -7.50 8.22 1.56
N GLU A 35 -8.62 7.49 1.51
CA GLU A 35 -9.55 7.34 2.64
C GLU A 35 -8.93 6.64 3.87
N VAL A 36 -8.09 5.62 3.66
CA VAL A 36 -7.54 4.80 4.75
C VAL A 36 -6.21 5.31 5.29
N CYS A 37 -5.61 6.33 4.68
CA CYS A 37 -4.31 6.82 5.11
C CYS A 37 -4.45 7.68 6.37
N PRO A 38 -3.90 7.27 7.53
CA PRO A 38 -4.10 8.00 8.78
C PRO A 38 -3.30 9.31 8.87
N THR A 39 -2.34 9.50 7.97
CA THR A 39 -1.47 10.68 7.89
C THR A 39 -1.64 11.43 6.57
N ASP A 40 -2.74 11.17 5.84
CA ASP A 40 -3.11 11.87 4.62
C ASP A 40 -1.97 11.94 3.57
N VAL A 41 -1.16 10.88 3.40
CA VAL A 41 -0.02 10.89 2.45
C VAL A 41 -0.45 11.17 1.00
N PHE A 42 -1.69 10.80 0.66
CA PHE A 42 -2.22 10.90 -0.68
C PHE A 42 -3.16 12.09 -0.88
N GLU A 43 -3.12 12.66 -2.08
CA GLU A 43 -4.17 13.53 -2.62
C GLU A 43 -4.69 12.98 -3.95
N ARG A 44 -5.95 13.28 -4.27
CA ARG A 44 -6.54 12.84 -5.53
C ARG A 44 -5.94 13.64 -6.71
N GLY A 45 -5.18 12.96 -7.55
CA GLY A 45 -4.53 13.57 -8.70
C GLY A 45 -5.38 13.69 -9.96
N PRO A 46 -4.81 14.27 -11.03
CA PRO A 46 -5.44 14.32 -12.34
C PRO A 46 -5.83 12.92 -12.84
N GLY A 47 -7.04 12.78 -13.38
CA GLY A 47 -7.54 11.49 -13.85
C GLY A 47 -7.89 10.49 -12.74
N GLY A 48 -7.87 10.91 -11.46
CA GLY A 48 -8.23 10.06 -10.32
C GLY A 48 -7.11 9.14 -9.84
N ILE A 49 -5.90 9.26 -10.41
CA ILE A 49 -4.72 8.55 -9.90
C ILE A 49 -4.19 9.32 -8.68
N PRO A 50 -3.97 8.66 -7.53
CA PRO A 50 -3.52 9.35 -6.32
C PRO A 50 -2.08 9.86 -6.47
N LEU A 51 -1.81 11.05 -5.94
CA LEU A 51 -0.49 11.66 -5.84
C LEU A 51 0.03 11.52 -4.41
N LEU A 52 1.31 11.21 -4.25
CA LEU A 52 1.97 11.25 -2.95
C LEU A 52 2.47 12.67 -2.71
N VAL A 53 1.82 13.39 -1.81
CA VAL A 53 2.12 14.81 -1.54
C VAL A 53 2.82 15.03 -0.20
N ARG A 54 2.76 14.04 0.69
CA ARG A 54 3.35 14.04 2.04
C ARG A 54 4.01 12.70 2.30
N GLN A 55 4.89 12.28 1.38
CA GLN A 55 5.46 10.94 1.38
C GLN A 55 6.20 10.64 2.69
N GLU A 56 7.08 11.55 3.12
CA GLU A 56 7.02 12.24 4.41
C GLU A 56 6.49 11.56 5.67
N ASP A 57 5.17 11.49 5.68
CA ASP A 57 4.39 11.21 6.86
C ASP A 57 3.96 9.74 6.86
N CYS A 58 4.43 8.94 5.89
CA CYS A 58 4.10 7.54 5.77
C CYS A 58 4.67 6.74 6.96
N GLN A 59 3.77 6.23 7.79
CA GLN A 59 4.12 5.45 8.98
C GLN A 59 4.35 3.95 8.71
N THR A 60 4.59 3.53 7.46
CA THR A 60 4.72 2.09 7.10
C THR A 60 3.54 1.22 7.57
N CYS A 61 2.33 1.77 7.66
CA CYS A 61 1.19 1.03 8.22
C CYS A 61 0.55 0.03 7.23
N PHE A 62 0.92 0.12 5.95
CA PHE A 62 0.42 -0.71 4.85
C PHE A 62 -1.09 -0.67 4.58
N LEU A 63 -1.87 0.21 5.25
CA LEU A 63 -3.31 0.28 5.07
C LEU A 63 -3.72 0.57 3.62
N CYS A 64 -2.97 1.42 2.92
CA CYS A 64 -3.22 1.73 1.52
C CYS A 64 -3.02 0.51 0.60
N GLU A 65 -1.95 -0.27 0.80
CA GLU A 65 -1.71 -1.51 0.04
C GLU A 65 -2.73 -2.59 0.39
N ALA A 66 -3.02 -2.79 1.68
CA ALA A 66 -4.04 -3.74 2.14
C ALA A 66 -5.42 -3.46 1.52
N ASN A 67 -5.81 -2.19 1.43
CA ASN A 67 -7.14 -1.80 0.96
C ASN A 67 -7.22 -1.53 -0.54
N CYS A 68 -6.10 -1.57 -1.28
CA CYS A 68 -6.10 -1.43 -2.73
C CYS A 68 -6.68 -2.70 -3.38
N PRO A 69 -7.87 -2.64 -4.02
CA PRO A 69 -8.49 -3.83 -4.59
C PRO A 69 -7.76 -4.33 -5.84
N ALA A 70 -7.02 -3.44 -6.51
CA ALA A 70 -6.32 -3.70 -7.77
C ALA A 70 -4.82 -4.01 -7.60
N ASP A 71 -4.34 -4.12 -6.35
CA ASP A 71 -2.93 -4.39 -6.05
C ASP A 71 -1.99 -3.41 -6.77
N ALA A 72 -2.33 -2.12 -6.74
CA ALA A 72 -1.66 -1.06 -7.48
C ALA A 72 -0.60 -0.30 -6.64
N LEU A 73 -0.35 -0.73 -5.41
CA LEU A 73 0.55 -0.05 -4.47
C LEU A 73 1.64 -0.99 -3.98
N PHE A 74 2.83 -0.45 -3.80
CA PHE A 74 3.90 -1.09 -3.05
C PHE A 74 4.39 -0.16 -1.94
N VAL A 75 4.30 -0.64 -0.71
CA VAL A 75 4.84 0.03 0.48
C VAL A 75 6.10 -0.73 0.90
N SER A 76 7.22 -0.02 1.01
CA SER A 76 8.45 -0.59 1.56
C SER A 76 8.32 -0.77 3.08
N PRO A 77 8.92 -1.82 3.66
CA PRO A 77 8.85 -2.10 5.10
C PRO A 77 9.78 -1.25 5.95
N LEU A 78 10.51 -0.30 5.36
CA LEU A 78 11.42 0.57 6.07
C LEU A 78 10.73 1.86 6.50
N THR A 79 11.07 2.43 7.64
CA THR A 79 10.51 3.71 8.10
C THR A 79 11.22 4.93 7.51
N ARG A 80 12.05 4.73 6.50
CA ARG A 80 12.81 5.78 5.80
C ARG A 80 12.89 5.40 4.32
N PRO A 81 12.94 6.38 3.40
CA PRO A 81 13.14 6.11 1.99
C PRO A 81 14.31 5.17 1.77
N LEU A 82 14.11 4.20 0.88
CA LEU A 82 15.24 3.44 0.37
C LEU A 82 16.22 4.40 -0.33
N PRO A 83 17.53 4.08 -0.37
CA PRO A 83 18.42 4.72 -1.33
C PRO A 83 17.77 4.73 -2.71
N GLU A 84 18.18 5.65 -3.59
CA GLU A 84 17.75 5.71 -5.00
C GLU A 84 18.02 4.35 -5.69
N ASP A 85 17.12 3.39 -5.50
CA ASP A 85 17.17 2.04 -6.02
C ASP A 85 16.07 1.95 -7.07
N PRO A 86 16.43 1.96 -8.36
CA PRO A 86 15.48 1.84 -9.45
C PRO A 86 14.63 0.57 -9.34
N ALA A 87 15.13 -0.49 -8.69
CA ALA A 87 14.43 -1.76 -8.62
C ALA A 87 13.12 -1.66 -7.83
N VAL A 88 13.02 -0.79 -6.81
CA VAL A 88 11.80 -0.64 -5.99
C VAL A 88 10.82 0.40 -6.55
N ARG A 89 11.20 1.12 -7.61
CA ARG A 89 10.36 2.09 -8.33
C ARG A 89 10.01 1.65 -9.75
N ASP A 90 10.41 0.44 -10.12
CA ASP A 90 10.07 -0.21 -11.38
C ASP A 90 8.92 -1.20 -11.15
N GLU A 91 7.76 -0.94 -11.77
CA GLU A 91 6.60 -1.82 -11.68
C GLU A 91 6.93 -3.23 -12.15
N ALA A 92 7.63 -3.36 -13.29
CA ALA A 92 7.95 -4.67 -13.85
C ALA A 92 8.83 -5.49 -12.90
N GLY A 93 9.82 -4.85 -12.28
CA GLY A 93 10.68 -5.42 -11.26
C GLY A 93 9.90 -5.84 -10.00
N LEU A 94 9.01 -4.99 -9.49
CA LEU A 94 8.16 -5.33 -8.33
C LEU A 94 7.23 -6.50 -8.64
N VAL A 95 6.62 -6.53 -9.82
CA VAL A 95 5.77 -7.63 -10.28
C VAL A 95 6.58 -8.92 -10.42
N GLY A 96 7.76 -8.86 -11.06
CA GLY A 96 8.63 -10.02 -11.25
C GLY A 96 9.13 -10.64 -9.94
N ARG A 97 9.27 -9.83 -8.89
CA ARG A 97 9.60 -10.29 -7.52
C ARG A 97 8.37 -10.61 -6.67
N GLY A 98 7.16 -10.42 -7.19
CA GLY A 98 5.91 -10.64 -6.48
C GLY A 98 5.66 -9.66 -5.32
N LEU A 99 6.30 -8.49 -5.32
CA LEU A 99 6.24 -7.48 -4.27
C LEU A 99 5.05 -6.51 -4.40
N LEU A 100 4.61 -6.23 -5.63
CA LEU A 100 3.48 -5.34 -5.86
C LEU A 100 2.18 -5.96 -5.31
N GLY A 101 1.54 -5.30 -4.34
CA GLY A 101 0.38 -5.83 -3.60
C GLY A 101 0.68 -7.06 -2.73
N SER A 102 1.96 -7.32 -2.43
CA SER A 102 2.38 -8.47 -1.63
C SER A 102 1.81 -8.48 -0.23
N TYR A 103 1.75 -7.32 0.42
CA TYR A 103 1.30 -7.23 1.80
C TYR A 103 -0.15 -7.70 1.93
N ARG A 104 -1.06 -7.17 1.11
CA ARG A 104 -2.48 -7.55 1.07
C ARG A 104 -2.67 -9.05 0.88
N ARG A 105 -1.87 -9.65 -0.02
CA ARG A 105 -1.87 -11.09 -0.30
C ARG A 105 -1.41 -11.90 0.92
N GLU A 106 -0.31 -11.49 1.55
CA GLU A 106 0.33 -12.24 2.64
C GLU A 106 -0.50 -12.24 3.92
N ILE A 107 -1.12 -11.10 4.28
CA ILE A 107 -2.00 -11.04 5.45
C ILE A 107 -3.39 -11.63 5.18
N GLY A 108 -3.68 -11.99 3.92
CA GLY A 108 -4.96 -12.55 3.52
C GLY A 108 -6.13 -11.55 3.62
N TRP A 109 -5.87 -10.27 3.33
CA TRP A 109 -6.88 -9.22 3.43
C TRP A 109 -7.76 -9.11 2.17
N GLY A 110 -9.08 -9.13 2.36
CA GLY A 110 -10.09 -9.02 1.31
C GLY A 110 -10.70 -10.36 0.88
N GLU A 111 -11.77 -10.26 0.10
CA GLU A 111 -12.60 -11.39 -0.32
C GLU A 111 -11.82 -12.52 -0.97
N GLY A 112 -12.22 -13.77 -0.66
CA GLY A 112 -11.64 -14.99 -1.23
C GLY A 112 -10.24 -15.37 -0.72
N ARG A 113 -9.68 -14.65 0.26
CA ARG A 113 -8.39 -14.98 0.89
C ARG A 113 -8.58 -15.65 2.25
N THR A 114 -7.59 -16.43 2.66
CA THR A 114 -7.53 -16.99 4.03
C THR A 114 -6.97 -15.92 4.98
N PRO A 115 -7.76 -15.41 5.94
CA PRO A 115 -7.28 -14.36 6.84
C PRO A 115 -6.07 -14.82 7.66
N GLY A 116 -5.04 -13.98 7.76
CA GLY A 116 -3.86 -14.26 8.59
C GLY A 116 -4.21 -14.51 10.05
N ALA A 117 -5.32 -13.94 10.54
CA ALA A 117 -5.86 -14.17 11.87
C ALA A 117 -6.19 -15.65 12.16
N LEU A 118 -6.52 -16.47 11.14
CA LEU A 118 -6.74 -17.91 11.32
C LEU A 118 -5.46 -18.68 11.69
N ARG A 119 -4.29 -18.07 11.47
CA ARG A 119 -2.97 -18.63 11.77
C ARG A 119 -2.24 -17.85 12.88
N ALA A 120 -2.92 -16.90 13.51
CA ALA A 120 -2.32 -16.11 14.57
C ALA A 120 -2.01 -17.01 15.78
N VAL A 121 -0.75 -16.98 16.23
CA VAL A 121 -0.34 -17.65 17.46
C VAL A 121 -0.63 -16.71 18.62
N GLY A 122 -1.56 -17.09 19.48
CA GLY A 122 -1.95 -16.31 20.65
C GLY A 122 -2.64 -17.18 21.70
N PRO A 123 -2.90 -16.63 22.89
CA PRO A 123 -3.73 -17.32 23.87
C PRO A 123 -5.11 -17.58 23.27
N SER A 124 -5.74 -18.70 23.65
CA SER A 124 -7.13 -18.96 23.29
C SER A 124 -8.00 -17.85 23.88
N LEU A 125 -8.53 -16.98 23.03
CA LEU A 125 -9.50 -15.95 23.41
C LEU A 125 -10.91 -16.53 23.51
N ALA A 126 -11.05 -17.74 24.08
CA ALA A 126 -12.30 -18.51 24.15
C ALA A 126 -13.47 -17.53 24.33
N PRO A 127 -14.44 -17.46 23.41
CA PRO A 127 -15.44 -16.41 23.43
C PRO A 127 -16.24 -16.52 24.72
N ALA A 128 -15.88 -15.70 25.70
CA ALA A 128 -16.55 -15.60 26.98
C ALA A 128 -17.71 -14.61 26.81
N GLY A 129 -18.72 -14.99 26.04
CA GLY A 129 -19.89 -14.16 25.84
C GLY A 129 -20.74 -14.55 24.63
N PRO A 130 -21.98 -14.04 24.57
CA PRO A 130 -22.80 -14.13 23.37
C PRO A 130 -22.10 -13.45 22.18
N PRO A 131 -22.45 -13.81 20.93
CA PRO A 131 -21.88 -13.19 19.74
C PRO A 131 -22.03 -11.67 19.80
N ILE A 132 -20.95 -10.95 19.47
CA ILE A 132 -20.86 -9.49 19.49
C ILE A 132 -21.73 -8.83 18.39
N THR A 133 -22.18 -9.63 17.44
CA THR A 133 -23.02 -9.23 16.31
C THR A 133 -24.32 -10.01 16.34
N SER A 134 -25.43 -9.30 16.13
CA SER A 134 -26.78 -9.88 16.05
C SER A 134 -27.03 -10.60 14.73
#